data_AF-X1MLD7-F1
#
_entry.id   AF-X1MLD7-F1
#
_cell.length_a   1.000
_cell.length_b   1.000
_cell.length_c   1.000
_cell.angle_alpha   90.00
_cell.angle_beta   90.00
_cell.angle_gamma   90.00
#
_symmetry.space_group_name_H-M   'P 1'
#
loop_
_entity.id
_entity.type
_entity.pdbx_description
1 polymer ?
#
loop_
_entity_poly.entity_id
_entity_poly.type
_entity_poly.pdbx_seq_one_letter_code
_entity_poly.pdbx_strand_id
1 'polypeptide(L)' 'GERTKLLKSITLSGPVLELLQNIDAISNDNLNLHGGTCGKGVEDFIPVTTGGSFIRVKNALISPG' A
#
# COMPACT_ATOMS: atom_id res chain seq x y z
N GLY A 1 16.97 -5.19 -8.57
CA GLY A 1 16.62 -4.05 -9.43
C GLY A 1 16.96 -2.78 -8.70
N GLU A 2 17.33 -1.72 -9.42
CA GLU A 2 17.71 -0.43 -8.83
C GLU A 2 16.62 0.62 -9.06
N ARG A 3 16.35 1.45 -8.05
CA ARG A 3 15.39 2.57 -8.17
C ARG A 3 16.04 3.68 -9.01
N THR A 4 15.30 4.22 -9.97
CA THR A 4 15.86 5.20 -10.93
C THR A 4 15.26 6.59 -10.75
N LYS A 5 14.23 6.94 -11.52
CA LYS A 5 13.62 8.26 -11.55
C LYS A 5 12.37 8.29 -10.66
N LEU A 6 12.14 9.42 -10.01
CA LEU A 6 10.86 9.68 -9.36
C LEU A 6 9.76 9.82 -10.42
N LEU A 7 8.63 9.18 -10.16
CA LEU A 7 7.45 9.24 -11.02
C LEU A 7 6.47 10.28 -10.47
N LYS A 8 5.57 10.78 -11.34
CA LYS A 8 4.41 11.58 -10.91
C LYS A 8 3.43 10.71 -10.12
N SER A 9 2.39 11.34 -9.56
CA SER A 9 1.32 10.64 -8.86
C SER A 9 0.70 9.55 -9.74
N ILE A 10 0.35 8.43 -9.10
CA ILE A 10 -0.28 7.26 -9.71
C ILE A 10 -1.42 6.77 -8.84
N THR A 11 -2.35 6.03 -9.45
CA THR A 11 -3.39 5.28 -8.74
C THR A 11 -3.14 3.79 -8.87
N LEU A 12 -3.20 3.08 -7.74
CA LEU A 12 -3.23 1.61 -7.68
C LEU A 12 -4.69 1.15 -7.57
N SER A 13 -5.14 0.35 -8.53
CA SER A 13 -6.56 -0.03 -8.66
C SER A 13 -6.72 -1.54 -8.90
N GLY A 14 -7.96 -2.03 -8.81
CA GLY A 14 -8.34 -3.40 -9.19
C GLY A 14 -8.88 -4.25 -8.03
N PRO A 15 -9.20 -5.52 -8.30
CA PRO A 15 -9.74 -6.43 -7.29
C PRO A 15 -8.70 -6.73 -6.19
N VAL A 16 -9.06 -6.47 -4.94
CA VAL A 16 -8.13 -6.63 -3.80
C VAL A 16 -7.62 -8.07 -3.64
N LEU A 17 -8.48 -9.07 -3.86
CA LEU A 17 -8.10 -10.47 -3.70
C LEU A 17 -7.08 -10.91 -4.76
N GLU A 18 -7.18 -10.39 -5.98
CA GLU A 18 -6.22 -10.64 -7.04
C GLU A 18 -4.86 -10.04 -6.68
N LEU A 19 -4.84 -8.81 -6.16
CA LEU A 19 -3.61 -8.16 -5.70
C LEU A 19 -2.93 -8.99 -4.59
N LEU A 20 -3.71 -9.47 -3.61
CA LEU A 20 -3.20 -10.29 -2.51
C LEU A 20 -2.61 -11.62 -2.99
N GLN A 21 -3.27 -12.28 -3.96
CA GLN A 21 -2.77 -13.52 -4.57
C GLN A 21 -1.49 -13.34 -5.38
N ASN A 22 -1.22 -12.11 -5.86
CA ASN A 22 0.00 -11.78 -6.60
C ASN A 22 1.20 -11.45 -5.70
N ILE A 23 1.07 -11.48 -4.37
CA ILE A 23 2.19 -11.29 -3.44
C ILE A 23 3.09 -12.52 -3.45
N ASP A 24 4.38 -12.34 -3.75
CA ASP A 24 5.36 -13.44 -3.85
C ASP A 24 6.56 -13.33 -2.92
N ALA A 25 6.68 -12.22 -2.19
CA ALA A 25 7.67 -12.05 -1.14
C ALA A 25 7.17 -11.07 -0.07
N ILE A 26 7.58 -11.33 1.17
CA ILE A 26 7.38 -10.47 2.34
C ILE A 26 8.75 -10.29 2.99
N SER A 27 9.12 -9.05 3.32
CA SER A 27 10.40 -8.78 3.98
C SER A 27 10.42 -9.37 5.40
N ASN A 28 11.60 -9.84 5.81
CA ASN A 28 11.88 -10.26 7.18
C ASN A 28 12.32 -9.09 8.07
N ASP A 29 12.21 -7.85 7.57
CA ASP A 29 12.41 -6.65 8.38
C ASP A 29 11.31 -6.49 9.43
N ASN A 30 11.53 -5.57 10.37
CA ASN A 30 10.57 -5.26 11.41
C ASN A 30 9.22 -4.83 10.82
N LEU A 31 8.14 -5.34 11.42
CA LEU A 31 6.79 -4.83 11.20
C LEU A 31 6.71 -3.40 11.72
N ASN A 32 6.41 -2.45 10.84
CA ASN A 32 6.26 -1.04 11.22
C ASN A 32 4.80 -0.66 11.22
N LEU A 33 4.32 -0.17 12.37
CA LEU A 33 2.97 0.31 12.58
C LEU A 33 2.99 1.80 12.95
N HIS A 34 2.08 2.55 12.37
CA HIS A 34 1.94 3.98 12.57
C HIS A 34 0.51 4.30 13.00
N GLY A 35 0.39 5.01 14.13
CA GLY A 35 -0.90 5.54 14.58
C GLY A 35 -1.40 6.63 13.63
N GLY A 36 -2.71 6.72 13.47
CA GLY A 36 -3.37 7.71 12.64
C GLY A 36 -4.87 7.71 12.87
N THR A 37 -5.62 8.22 11.89
CA THR A 37 -7.08 8.28 11.96
C THR A 37 -7.68 7.75 10.66
N CYS A 38 -8.82 7.06 10.75
CA CYS A 38 -9.62 6.66 9.59
C CYS A 38 -10.96 7.39 9.65
N GLY A 39 -11.49 7.76 8.48
CA GLY A 39 -12.71 8.55 8.39
C GLY A 39 -13.34 8.57 7.00
N LYS A 40 -14.63 8.90 6.96
CA LYS A 40 -15.39 9.14 5.72
C LYS A 40 -15.54 10.63 5.40
N GLY A 41 -14.64 11.47 5.89
CA GLY A 41 -14.73 12.92 5.76
C GLY A 41 -13.99 13.62 6.89
N VAL A 42 -14.16 14.94 6.96
CA VAL A 42 -13.58 15.76 8.05
C VAL A 42 -14.34 15.61 9.36
N GLU A 43 -15.57 15.11 9.31
CA GLU A 43 -16.42 14.89 10.48
C GLU A 43 -16.12 13.60 11.27
N ASP A 44 -15.53 12.59 10.63
CA ASP A 44 -15.45 11.23 11.20
C ASP A 44 -13.99 10.79 11.39
N PHE A 45 -13.28 11.27 12.40
CA PHE A 45 -11.92 10.78 12.68
C PHE A 45 -11.90 9.78 13.83
N ILE A 46 -11.69 8.50 13.51
CA ILE A 46 -11.52 7.43 14.50
C ILE A 46 -10.03 7.07 14.61
N PRO A 47 -9.44 7.08 15.82
CA PRO A 47 -8.06 6.64 16.03
C PRO A 47 -7.88 5.18 15.61
N VAL A 48 -6.92 4.94 14.71
CA VAL A 48 -6.55 3.62 14.21
C VAL A 48 -5.04 3.51 14.07
N THR A 49 -4.55 2.32 13.72
CA THR A 49 -3.16 2.09 13.34
C THR A 49 -3.13 1.49 11.94
N THR A 50 -2.11 1.84 11.15
CA THR A 50 -1.85 1.26 9.82
C THR A 50 -0.37 0.90 9.70
N GLY A 51 -0.05 -0.08 8.87
CA GLY A 51 1.33 -0.48 8.63
C GLY A 51 1.47 -1.92 8.21
N GLY A 52 2.72 -2.37 8.11
CA GLY A 52 3.06 -3.66 7.53
C GLY A 52 4.58 -3.86 7.39
N SER A 53 4.93 -4.98 6.79
CA SER A 53 6.28 -5.21 6.23
C SER A 53 6.27 -4.86 4.75
N PHE A 54 7.45 -4.70 4.16
CA PHE A 54 7.55 -4.54 2.71
C PHE A 54 7.09 -5.82 2.00
N ILE A 55 6.19 -5.68 1.03
CA ILE A 55 5.72 -6.78 0.18
C ILE A 55 6.18 -6.56 -1.25
N ARG A 56 6.38 -7.66 -1.99
CA ARG A 56 6.53 -7.63 -3.45
C ARG A 56 5.30 -8.24 -4.08
N VAL A 57 4.71 -7.49 -5.02
CA VAL A 57 3.57 -7.92 -5.82
C VAL A 57 4.05 -8.12 -7.25
N LYS A 58 3.83 -9.30 -7.84
CA LYS A 58 4.25 -9.60 -9.22
C LYS A 58 3.44 -8.81 -10.26
N ASN A 59 2.13 -8.69 -10.05
CA ASN A 59 1.22 -7.99 -10.96
C ASN A 59 0.29 -7.08 -10.18
N ALA A 60 0.21 -5.82 -10.61
CA ALA A 60 -0.74 -4.85 -10.09
C ALA A 60 -1.13 -3.87 -11.21
N LEU A 61 -2.36 -3.38 -11.18
CA LEU A 61 -2.83 -2.38 -12.13
C LEU A 61 -2.44 -0.97 -11.66
N ILE A 62 -1.61 -0.30 -12.46
CA ILE A 62 -1.14 1.06 -12.21
C ILE A 62 -1.75 1.99 -13.26
N SER A 63 -2.38 3.08 -12.83
CA SER A 63 -2.93 4.13 -13.69
C SER A 63 -2.33 5.49 -13.36
N PRO A 64 -2.33 6.45 -14.30
CA PRO A 64 -2.04 7.84 -13.98
C PRO A 64 -2.91 8.34 -12.82
N GLY A 65 -2.32 9.15 -11.94
CA GLY A 65 -3.01 9.82 -10.84
C GLY A 65 -3.84 11.00 -11.28
#